data_AF-A0A8J5R1C3-F1
#
_entry.id   AF-A0A8J5R1C3-F1
#
_cell.length_a   1.000
_cell.length_b   1.000
_cell.length_c   1.000
_cell.angle_alpha   90.00
_cell.angle_beta   90.00
_cell.angle_gamma   90.00
#
_symmetry.space_group_name_H-M   'P 1'
#
loop_
_entity.id
_entity.type
_entity.pdbx_description
1 polymer ?
#
loop_
_entity_poly.entity_id
_entity_poly.type
_entity_poly.pdbx_seq_one_letter_code
_entity_poly.pdbx_strand_id
1 'polypeptide(L)'
;MKNLVCFSLFVAVLVVFKIQHAESRMTMLQIINTMKPLGKTCAAKTGLTKEMQDGQHEGNFPDDETLHCYLSCLLKMAKVADKTGKLNIDAMIKQIDILMPEELIDRAKTACNACADLVTGTEGCRPSWEFMKCWYEKEPETFFYSENFIKMIQENDEHGMSIAAKCFAACALSHVGLMKDGKMHVNQIEDKLSSMIDTIRLCADEANENTNECVVVGKFGECLKENDL
;
A
#
# COMPACT_ATOMS: atom_id res chain seq x y z
N MET A 1 46.37 8.23 -3.74
CA MET A 1 45.74 7.44 -4.83
C MET A 1 45.13 6.12 -4.33
N LYS A 2 45.81 5.28 -3.54
CA LYS A 2 45.25 4.02 -3.00
C LYS A 2 43.94 4.17 -2.19
N ASN A 3 43.83 5.24 -1.38
CA ASN A 3 42.65 5.47 -0.53
C ASN A 3 41.41 5.89 -1.32
N LEU A 4 41.60 6.56 -2.47
CA LEU A 4 40.49 6.99 -3.35
C LEU A 4 39.87 5.78 -4.08
N VAL A 5 40.70 4.80 -4.45
CA VAL A 5 40.27 3.54 -5.08
C VAL A 5 39.56 2.63 -4.07
N CYS A 6 39.97 2.61 -2.80
CA CYS A 6 39.27 1.86 -1.76
C CYS A 6 37.90 2.48 -1.42
N PHE A 7 37.81 3.81 -1.39
CA PHE A 7 36.55 4.52 -1.14
C PHE A 7 35.56 4.32 -2.28
N SER A 8 36.02 4.38 -3.54
CA SER A 8 35.14 4.12 -4.70
C SER A 8 34.65 2.67 -4.75
N LEU A 9 35.49 1.69 -4.40
CA LEU A 9 35.08 0.29 -4.27
C LEU A 9 34.08 0.07 -3.13
N PHE A 10 34.27 0.73 -1.99
CA PHE A 10 33.35 0.64 -0.86
C PHE A 10 31.98 1.24 -1.17
N VAL A 11 31.94 2.41 -1.82
CA VAL A 11 30.70 3.03 -2.29
C VAL A 11 30.01 2.16 -3.35
N ALA A 12 30.75 1.59 -4.30
CA ALA A 12 30.20 0.67 -5.29
C ALA A 12 29.60 -0.60 -4.64
N VAL A 13 30.26 -1.15 -3.63
CA VAL A 13 29.75 -2.30 -2.86
C VAL A 13 28.47 -1.93 -2.08
N LEU A 14 28.42 -0.76 -1.44
CA LEU A 14 27.20 -0.28 -0.75
C LEU A 14 26.03 -0.06 -1.72
N VAL A 15 26.29 0.43 -2.93
CA VAL A 15 25.28 0.57 -3.99
C VAL A 15 24.80 -0.80 -4.46
N VAL A 16 25.69 -1.78 -4.64
CA VAL A 16 25.32 -3.17 -4.99
C VAL A 16 24.51 -3.85 -3.88
N PHE A 17 24.86 -3.65 -2.61
CA PHE A 17 24.09 -4.15 -1.46
C PHE A 17 22.69 -3.51 -1.36
N LYS A 18 22.53 -2.25 -1.79
CA LYS A 18 21.20 -1.61 -1.91
C LYS A 18 20.39 -2.15 -3.09
N ILE A 19 21.04 -2.53 -4.19
CA ILE A 19 20.40 -3.10 -5.39
C ILE A 19 19.89 -4.52 -5.14
N GLN A 20 20.52 -5.31 -4.26
CA GLN A 20 20.05 -6.67 -3.93
C GLN A 20 18.66 -6.70 -3.26
N HIS A 21 18.17 -5.58 -2.73
CA HIS A 21 16.81 -5.42 -2.22
C HIS A 21 15.87 -4.66 -3.17
N ALA A 22 16.28 -4.44 -4.42
CA ALA A 22 15.36 -3.99 -5.46
C ALA A 22 14.60 -5.21 -6.01
N GLU A 23 13.80 -5.88 -5.17
CA GLU A 23 12.74 -6.71 -5.71
C GLU A 23 11.74 -5.79 -6.39
N SER A 24 11.66 -5.88 -7.71
CA SER A 24 10.71 -5.14 -8.55
C SER A 24 9.27 -5.67 -8.43
N ARG A 25 8.93 -6.27 -7.28
CA ARG A 25 7.57 -6.70 -6.97
C ARG A 25 6.88 -5.55 -6.24
N MET A 26 5.78 -5.07 -6.81
CA MET A 26 4.91 -4.12 -6.11
C MET A 26 4.35 -4.80 -4.87
N THR A 27 4.30 -4.05 -3.76
CA THR A 27 3.59 -4.48 -2.56
C THR A 27 2.11 -4.69 -2.85
N MET A 28 1.44 -5.54 -2.07
CA MET A 28 0.01 -5.81 -2.28
C MET A 28 -0.82 -4.53 -2.10
N LEU A 29 -0.45 -3.66 -1.17
CA LEU A 29 -1.10 -2.38 -0.97
C LEU A 29 -0.88 -1.44 -2.17
N GLN A 30 0.30 -1.44 -2.78
CA GLN A 30 0.55 -0.71 -4.02
C GLN A 30 -0.31 -1.22 -5.18
N ILE A 31 -0.49 -2.54 -5.31
CA ILE A 31 -1.35 -3.12 -6.34
C ILE A 31 -2.80 -2.71 -6.09
N ILE A 32 -3.32 -2.85 -4.86
CA ILE A 32 -4.68 -2.42 -4.50
C ILE A 32 -4.89 -0.94 -4.81
N ASN A 33 -3.95 -0.07 -4.41
CA ASN A 33 -4.05 1.35 -4.65
C ASN A 33 -4.02 1.69 -6.15
N THR A 34 -3.29 0.93 -6.96
CA THR A 34 -3.27 1.06 -8.41
C THR A 34 -4.59 0.60 -9.06
N MET A 35 -5.33 -0.32 -8.42
CA MET A 35 -6.63 -0.79 -8.92
C MET A 35 -7.80 0.14 -8.53
N LYS A 36 -7.68 0.98 -7.49
CA LYS A 36 -8.75 1.92 -7.08
C LYS A 36 -9.24 2.85 -8.21
N PRO A 37 -8.37 3.49 -9.03
CA PRO A 37 -8.80 4.30 -10.17
C PRO A 37 -9.58 3.51 -11.24
N LEU A 38 -9.26 2.22 -11.41
CA LEU A 38 -9.97 1.34 -12.33
C LEU A 38 -11.41 1.13 -11.88
N GLY A 39 -11.63 0.87 -10.59
CA GLY A 39 -12.96 0.80 -9.99
C GLY A 39 -13.79 2.06 -10.26
N LYS A 40 -13.22 3.24 -10.00
CA LYS A 40 -13.90 4.52 -10.27
C LYS A 40 -14.26 4.68 -11.76
N THR A 41 -13.33 4.32 -12.65
CA THR A 41 -13.52 4.44 -14.09
C THR A 41 -14.65 3.53 -14.58
N CYS A 42 -14.69 2.26 -14.13
CA CYS A 42 -15.75 1.34 -14.51
C CYS A 42 -17.10 1.70 -13.92
N ALA A 43 -17.15 2.16 -12.67
CA ALA A 43 -18.38 2.63 -12.05
C ALA A 43 -18.98 3.79 -12.86
N ALA A 44 -18.16 4.77 -13.25
CA ALA A 44 -18.61 5.88 -14.09
C ALA A 44 -19.10 5.44 -15.48
N LYS A 45 -18.44 4.46 -16.10
CA LYS A 45 -18.83 3.93 -17.42
C LYS A 45 -20.14 3.16 -17.42
N THR A 46 -20.44 2.49 -16.31
CA THR A 46 -21.59 1.59 -16.20
C THR A 46 -22.77 2.23 -15.50
N GLY A 47 -22.54 3.27 -14.71
CA GLY A 47 -23.55 3.85 -13.82
C GLY A 47 -23.70 3.10 -12.50
N LEU A 48 -22.74 2.22 -12.14
CA LEU A 48 -22.79 1.48 -10.89
C LEU A 48 -22.82 2.45 -9.69
N THR A 49 -23.75 2.22 -8.77
CA THR A 49 -23.83 3.01 -7.53
C THR A 49 -22.69 2.62 -6.58
N LYS A 50 -22.30 3.56 -5.72
CA LYS A 50 -21.30 3.28 -4.67
C LYS A 50 -21.77 2.16 -3.74
N GLU A 51 -23.06 2.11 -3.43
CA GLU A 51 -23.66 1.07 -2.58
C GLU A 51 -23.50 -0.34 -3.17
N MET A 52 -23.78 -0.51 -4.47
CA MET A 52 -23.54 -1.80 -5.14
C MET A 52 -22.06 -2.15 -5.22
N GLN A 53 -21.21 -1.14 -5.42
CA GLN A 53 -19.76 -1.32 -5.47
C GLN A 53 -19.17 -1.73 -4.10
N ASP A 54 -19.69 -1.17 -3.00
CA ASP A 54 -19.27 -1.51 -1.65
C ASP A 54 -19.82 -2.91 -1.28
N GLY A 55 -21.08 -3.22 -1.64
CA GLY A 55 -21.72 -4.50 -1.35
C GLY A 55 -20.98 -5.71 -1.93
N GLN A 56 -20.39 -5.63 -3.13
CA GLN A 56 -19.59 -6.74 -3.68
C GLN A 56 -18.33 -7.05 -2.84
N HIS A 57 -17.76 -6.08 -2.12
CA HIS A 57 -16.61 -6.32 -1.24
C HIS A 57 -17.02 -7.15 -0.01
N GLU A 58 -18.29 -7.08 0.35
CA GLU A 58 -18.94 -7.81 1.44
C GLU A 58 -19.61 -9.13 0.97
N GLY A 59 -19.48 -9.47 -0.31
CA GLY A 59 -20.04 -10.70 -0.87
C GLY A 59 -21.46 -10.58 -1.43
N ASN A 60 -21.99 -9.36 -1.55
CA ASN A 60 -23.28 -9.13 -2.18
C ASN A 60 -23.12 -9.03 -3.72
N PHE A 61 -23.55 -10.08 -4.42
CA PHE A 61 -23.56 -10.16 -5.89
C PHE A 61 -25.01 -10.27 -6.41
N PRO A 62 -25.79 -9.19 -6.40
CA PRO A 62 -27.11 -9.19 -7.04
C PRO A 62 -26.97 -9.51 -8.54
N ASP A 63 -27.97 -10.18 -9.08
CA ASP A 63 -28.12 -10.42 -10.52
C ASP A 63 -28.63 -9.13 -11.18
N ASP A 64 -27.71 -8.20 -11.40
CA ASP A 64 -27.95 -6.87 -11.96
C ASP A 64 -26.98 -6.59 -13.10
N GLU A 65 -27.52 -6.15 -14.25
CA GLU A 65 -26.74 -5.93 -15.46
C GLU A 65 -25.63 -4.87 -15.29
N THR A 66 -25.87 -3.85 -14.46
CA THR A 66 -24.89 -2.81 -14.15
C THR A 66 -23.69 -3.39 -13.42
N LEU A 67 -23.92 -4.26 -12.43
CA LEU A 67 -22.85 -4.96 -11.71
C LEU A 67 -22.11 -5.93 -12.64
N HIS A 68 -22.84 -6.64 -13.50
CA HIS A 68 -22.22 -7.55 -14.47
C HIS A 68 -21.22 -6.79 -15.35
N CYS A 69 -21.66 -5.66 -15.91
CA CYS A 69 -20.84 -4.89 -16.83
C CYS A 69 -19.72 -4.14 -16.12
N TYR A 70 -19.89 -3.79 -14.85
CA TYR A 70 -18.82 -3.25 -14.02
C TYR A 70 -17.70 -4.27 -13.85
N LEU A 71 -18.02 -5.51 -13.45
CA LEU A 71 -17.04 -6.58 -13.28
C LEU A 71 -16.36 -6.92 -14.61
N SER A 72 -17.12 -6.99 -15.70
CA SER A 72 -16.56 -7.19 -17.04
C SER A 72 -15.60 -6.06 -17.45
N CYS A 73 -15.93 -4.81 -17.13
CA CYS A 73 -15.05 -3.67 -17.37
C CYS A 73 -13.72 -3.79 -16.60
N LEU A 74 -13.75 -4.23 -15.33
CA LEU A 74 -12.55 -4.47 -14.54
C LEU A 74 -11.67 -5.56 -15.15
N LEU A 75 -12.25 -6.71 -15.48
CA LEU A 75 -11.51 -7.84 -16.05
C LEU A 75 -10.90 -7.50 -17.42
N LYS A 76 -11.59 -6.70 -18.23
CA LYS A 76 -11.06 -6.18 -19.51
C LYS A 76 -9.87 -5.26 -19.31
N MET A 77 -9.93 -4.34 -18.33
CA MET A 77 -8.81 -3.43 -18.04
C MET A 77 -7.61 -4.17 -17.44
N ALA A 78 -7.86 -5.21 -16.64
CA ALA A 78 -6.83 -6.13 -16.15
C ALA A 78 -6.28 -7.07 -17.26
N LYS A 79 -6.83 -6.99 -18.48
CA LYS A 79 -6.45 -7.82 -19.64
C LYS A 79 -6.62 -9.32 -19.42
N VAL A 80 -7.55 -9.70 -18.56
CA VAL A 80 -7.94 -11.10 -18.29
C VAL A 80 -9.30 -11.45 -18.88
N ALA A 81 -9.92 -10.51 -19.59
CA ALA A 81 -11.03 -10.74 -20.49
C ALA A 81 -10.79 -9.96 -21.79
N ASP A 82 -11.31 -10.47 -22.91
CA ASP A 82 -11.22 -9.78 -24.20
C ASP A 82 -12.30 -8.71 -24.36
N LYS A 83 -12.32 -8.03 -25.52
CA LYS A 83 -13.29 -6.96 -25.80
C LYS A 83 -14.74 -7.44 -25.78
N THR A 84 -14.99 -8.70 -26.14
CA THR A 84 -16.33 -9.32 -26.13
C THR A 84 -16.78 -9.65 -24.72
N GLY A 85 -15.85 -9.78 -23.76
CA GLY A 85 -16.13 -10.18 -22.38
C GLY A 85 -15.87 -11.67 -22.11
N LYS A 86 -15.32 -12.38 -23.10
CA LYS A 86 -14.83 -13.73 -22.91
C LYS A 86 -13.60 -13.72 -21.99
N LEU A 87 -13.64 -14.56 -20.96
CA LEU A 87 -12.56 -14.70 -19.98
C LEU A 87 -11.34 -15.39 -20.61
N ASN A 88 -10.16 -14.96 -20.21
CA ASN A 88 -8.89 -15.56 -20.59
C ASN A 88 -8.23 -16.16 -19.33
N ILE A 89 -8.49 -17.45 -19.09
CA ILE A 89 -8.05 -18.14 -17.88
C ILE A 89 -6.52 -18.22 -17.81
N ASP A 90 -5.83 -18.47 -18.93
CA ASP A 90 -4.36 -18.46 -18.95
C ASP A 90 -3.77 -17.10 -18.54
N ALA A 91 -4.42 -16.00 -18.95
CA ALA A 91 -4.03 -14.67 -18.53
C ALA A 91 -4.34 -14.43 -17.04
N MET A 92 -5.46 -14.95 -16.52
CA MET A 92 -5.78 -14.88 -15.09
C MET A 92 -4.73 -15.61 -14.26
N ILE A 93 -4.38 -16.85 -14.62
CA ILE A 93 -3.36 -17.64 -13.94
C ILE A 93 -2.00 -16.90 -13.91
N LYS A 94 -1.61 -16.27 -15.02
CA LYS A 94 -0.40 -15.45 -15.07
C LYS A 94 -0.48 -14.22 -14.16
N GLN A 95 -1.64 -13.56 -14.09
CA GLN A 95 -1.81 -12.43 -13.17
C GLN A 95 -1.78 -12.89 -11.71
N ILE A 96 -2.32 -14.07 -11.38
CA ILE A 96 -2.19 -14.68 -10.04
C ILE A 96 -0.71 -14.89 -9.71
N ASP A 97 0.08 -15.47 -10.63
CA ASP A 97 1.53 -15.68 -10.44
C ASP A 97 2.31 -14.38 -10.19
N ILE A 98 1.86 -13.27 -10.78
CA ILE A 98 2.53 -11.97 -10.68
C ILE A 98 2.07 -11.19 -9.45
N LEU A 99 0.78 -11.26 -9.12
CA LEU A 99 0.13 -10.33 -8.18
C LEU A 99 -0.29 -10.97 -6.86
N MET A 100 -0.32 -12.30 -6.71
CA MET A 100 -0.66 -12.90 -5.41
C MET A 100 0.58 -13.12 -4.54
N PRO A 101 0.45 -13.01 -3.20
CA PRO A 101 1.45 -13.52 -2.27
C PRO A 101 1.72 -15.01 -2.53
N GLU A 102 2.97 -15.43 -2.41
CA GLU A 102 3.43 -16.77 -2.78
C GLU A 102 2.61 -17.88 -2.10
N GLU A 103 2.28 -17.70 -0.82
CA GLU A 103 1.47 -18.62 -0.02
C GLU A 103 0.01 -18.76 -0.48
N LEU A 104 -0.51 -17.80 -1.25
CA LEU A 104 -1.88 -17.79 -1.75
C LEU A 104 -2.01 -18.21 -3.22
N ILE A 105 -0.90 -18.30 -3.96
CA ILE A 105 -0.91 -18.59 -5.41
C ILE A 105 -1.66 -19.88 -5.74
N ASP A 106 -1.33 -20.99 -5.08
CA ASP A 106 -1.92 -22.29 -5.39
C ASP A 106 -3.41 -22.35 -5.07
N ARG A 107 -3.82 -21.72 -3.95
CA ARG A 107 -5.23 -21.57 -3.56
C ARG A 107 -6.00 -20.75 -4.60
N ALA A 108 -5.45 -19.59 -4.99
CA ALA A 108 -6.02 -18.72 -6.00
C ALA A 108 -6.15 -19.40 -7.37
N LYS A 109 -5.12 -20.13 -7.82
CA LYS A 109 -5.17 -20.89 -9.08
C LYS A 109 -6.21 -22.00 -9.05
N THR A 110 -6.32 -22.70 -7.92
CA THR A 110 -7.33 -23.74 -7.72
C THR A 110 -8.73 -23.17 -7.82
N ALA A 111 -9.00 -22.05 -7.14
CA ALA A 111 -10.27 -21.34 -7.22
C ALA A 111 -10.56 -20.83 -8.65
N CYS A 112 -9.55 -20.25 -9.32
CA CYS A 112 -9.66 -19.76 -10.70
C CYS A 112 -10.13 -20.85 -11.66
N ASN A 113 -9.48 -22.02 -11.63
CA ASN A 113 -9.86 -23.13 -12.51
C ASN A 113 -11.24 -23.68 -12.16
N ALA A 114 -11.53 -23.88 -10.87
CA ALA A 114 -12.83 -24.38 -10.43
C ALA A 114 -13.99 -23.44 -10.82
N CYS A 115 -13.78 -22.13 -10.81
CA CYS A 115 -14.80 -21.17 -11.23
C CYS A 115 -14.90 -21.03 -12.74
N ALA A 116 -13.80 -21.18 -13.49
CA ALA A 116 -13.83 -21.18 -14.94
C ALA A 116 -14.78 -22.27 -15.50
N ASP A 117 -14.77 -23.45 -14.88
CA ASP A 117 -15.62 -24.58 -15.28
C ASP A 117 -17.12 -24.37 -15.00
N LEU A 118 -17.47 -23.44 -14.10
CA LEU A 118 -18.84 -23.14 -13.69
C LEU A 118 -19.46 -21.97 -14.45
N VAL A 119 -18.66 -21.21 -15.20
CA VAL A 119 -19.15 -20.09 -16.02
C VAL A 119 -19.94 -20.64 -17.20
N THR A 120 -21.18 -20.19 -17.34
CA THR A 120 -22.08 -20.60 -18.42
C THR A 120 -22.15 -19.56 -19.53
N GLY A 121 -21.91 -18.29 -19.21
CA GLY A 121 -21.82 -17.23 -20.20
C GLY A 121 -20.55 -17.33 -21.05
N THR A 122 -20.66 -17.08 -22.35
CA THR A 122 -19.51 -17.11 -23.27
C THR A 122 -18.97 -15.72 -23.63
N GLU A 123 -19.82 -14.69 -23.58
CA GLU A 123 -19.52 -13.31 -23.96
C GLU A 123 -20.42 -12.32 -23.23
N GLY A 124 -20.16 -11.03 -23.41
CA GLY A 124 -20.87 -9.95 -22.74
C GLY A 124 -20.41 -9.76 -21.29
N CYS A 125 -21.33 -9.32 -20.45
CA CYS A 125 -21.01 -8.93 -19.07
C CYS A 125 -21.17 -10.09 -18.07
N ARG A 126 -22.11 -11.00 -18.36
CA ARG A 126 -22.49 -12.11 -17.48
C ARG A 126 -21.35 -13.07 -17.10
N PRO A 127 -20.43 -13.49 -18.01
CA PRO A 127 -19.38 -14.44 -17.66
C PRO A 127 -18.49 -13.93 -16.51
N SER A 128 -18.21 -12.63 -16.51
CA SER A 128 -17.40 -11.97 -15.49
C SER A 128 -18.10 -11.98 -14.12
N TRP A 129 -19.41 -11.78 -14.09
CA TRP A 129 -20.16 -11.85 -12.82
C TRP A 129 -20.24 -13.27 -12.27
N GLU A 130 -20.56 -14.27 -13.10
CA GLU A 130 -20.61 -15.68 -12.69
C GLU A 130 -19.28 -16.13 -12.09
N PHE A 131 -18.18 -15.75 -12.76
CA PHE A 131 -16.83 -16.05 -12.31
C PHE A 131 -16.49 -15.39 -10.97
N MET A 132 -16.72 -14.08 -10.85
CA MET A 132 -16.35 -13.31 -9.66
C MET A 132 -17.18 -13.72 -8.44
N LYS A 133 -18.48 -13.99 -8.64
CA LYS A 133 -19.35 -14.53 -7.60
C LYS A 133 -18.87 -15.90 -7.14
N CYS A 134 -18.60 -16.81 -8.06
CA CYS A 134 -18.05 -18.13 -7.73
C CYS A 134 -16.73 -18.02 -6.93
N TRP A 135 -15.84 -17.12 -7.34
CA TRP A 135 -14.55 -16.96 -6.67
C TRP A 135 -14.75 -16.51 -5.23
N TYR A 136 -15.59 -15.50 -5.01
CA TYR A 136 -15.89 -15.03 -3.66
C TYR A 136 -16.48 -16.14 -2.79
N GLU A 137 -17.42 -16.93 -3.32
CA GLU A 137 -18.06 -18.02 -2.59
C GLU A 137 -17.10 -19.17 -2.24
N LYS A 138 -16.17 -19.49 -3.14
CA LYS A 138 -15.21 -20.58 -2.93
C LYS A 138 -14.02 -20.18 -2.10
N GLU A 139 -13.48 -18.98 -2.34
CA GLU A 139 -12.18 -18.57 -1.81
C GLU A 139 -12.15 -17.06 -1.49
N PRO A 140 -12.93 -16.61 -0.50
CA PRO A 140 -13.09 -15.19 -0.16
C PRO A 140 -11.77 -14.56 0.32
N GLU A 141 -10.86 -15.36 0.87
CA GLU A 141 -9.52 -14.94 1.32
C GLU A 141 -8.57 -14.59 0.18
N THR A 142 -8.81 -15.08 -1.05
CA THR A 142 -7.99 -14.71 -2.22
C THR A 142 -8.74 -13.78 -3.16
N PHE A 143 -9.97 -13.39 -2.83
CA PHE A 143 -10.73 -12.47 -3.63
C PHE A 143 -10.19 -11.06 -3.46
N PHE A 144 -9.51 -10.55 -4.49
CA PHE A 144 -8.73 -9.31 -4.45
C PHE A 144 -9.51 -8.06 -3.97
N TYR A 145 -10.84 -8.10 -4.07
CA TYR A 145 -11.73 -7.01 -3.71
C TYR A 145 -12.52 -7.26 -2.42
N SER A 146 -12.32 -8.37 -1.69
CA SER A 146 -13.06 -8.61 -0.44
C SER A 146 -12.54 -7.69 0.65
N GLU A 147 -13.43 -7.24 1.54
CA GLU A 147 -13.00 -6.48 2.71
C GLU A 147 -11.95 -7.24 3.53
N ASN A 148 -12.12 -8.57 3.63
CA ASN A 148 -11.22 -9.43 4.40
C ASN A 148 -9.81 -9.48 3.77
N PHE A 149 -9.70 -9.59 2.45
CA PHE A 149 -8.41 -9.56 1.77
C PHE A 149 -7.72 -8.19 1.89
N ILE A 150 -8.50 -7.10 1.77
CA ILE A 150 -7.98 -5.73 1.94
C ILE A 150 -7.51 -5.51 3.39
N LYS A 151 -8.30 -5.94 4.39
CA LYS A 151 -7.92 -5.87 5.82
C LYS A 151 -6.68 -6.70 6.10
N MET A 152 -6.63 -7.93 5.60
CA MET A 152 -5.47 -8.82 5.72
C MET A 152 -4.21 -8.17 5.13
N ILE A 153 -4.30 -7.52 3.96
CA ILE A 153 -3.17 -6.80 3.37
C ILE A 153 -2.82 -5.55 4.17
N GLN A 154 -3.79 -4.79 4.69
CA GLN A 154 -3.48 -3.62 5.52
C GLN A 154 -2.86 -4.00 6.87
N GLU A 155 -3.19 -5.17 7.39
CA GLU A 155 -2.63 -5.73 8.62
C GLU A 155 -1.26 -6.40 8.39
N ASN A 156 -1.03 -7.00 7.21
CA ASN A 156 0.21 -7.72 6.85
C ASN A 156 1.23 -6.92 6.02
N ASP A 157 0.82 -5.90 5.25
CA ASP A 157 1.70 -5.00 4.47
C ASP A 157 2.22 -3.86 5.33
N GLU A 158 2.70 -4.25 6.50
CA GLU A 158 3.55 -3.42 7.29
C GLU A 158 4.92 -3.31 6.63
N HIS A 159 5.04 -2.30 5.79
CA HIS A 159 6.22 -1.44 5.83
C HIS A 159 6.27 -0.59 7.12
N GLY A 160 5.33 -0.78 8.05
CA GLY A 160 5.47 -0.42 9.46
C GLY A 160 6.22 -1.51 10.21
N MET A 161 6.90 -1.11 11.27
CA MET A 161 7.74 -1.94 12.12
C MET A 161 7.22 -3.36 12.40
N SER A 162 8.08 -4.38 12.30
CA SER A 162 7.80 -5.71 12.88
C SER A 162 7.28 -5.61 14.32
N ILE A 163 6.57 -6.64 14.84
CA ILE A 163 6.11 -6.65 16.24
C ILE A 163 7.25 -6.30 17.21
N ALA A 164 8.46 -6.82 16.94
CA ALA A 164 9.66 -6.48 17.69
C ALA A 164 10.01 -4.99 17.61
N ALA A 165 9.95 -4.40 16.42
CA ALA A 165 10.20 -2.98 16.21
C ALA A 165 9.06 -2.09 16.78
N LYS A 166 7.78 -2.52 16.75
CA LYS A 166 6.67 -1.85 17.46
C LYS A 166 6.89 -1.83 18.96
N CYS A 167 7.28 -2.97 19.53
CA CYS A 167 7.62 -3.06 20.95
C CYS A 167 8.85 -2.22 21.28
N PHE A 168 9.83 -2.16 20.38
CA PHE A 168 11.00 -1.30 20.54
C PHE A 168 10.63 0.19 20.52
N ALA A 169 9.78 0.63 19.58
CA ALA A 169 9.29 2.00 19.54
C ALA A 169 8.41 2.36 20.74
N ALA A 170 7.53 1.44 21.17
CA ALA A 170 6.75 1.62 22.39
C ALA A 170 7.66 1.77 23.61
N CYS A 171 8.73 0.96 23.69
CA CYS A 171 9.76 1.08 24.72
C CYS A 171 10.46 2.45 24.66
N ALA A 172 10.92 2.87 23.49
CA ALA A 172 11.58 4.16 23.29
C ALA A 172 10.67 5.34 23.66
N LEU A 173 9.41 5.33 23.21
CA LEU A 173 8.41 6.36 23.51
C LEU A 173 8.05 6.39 24.99
N SER A 174 7.99 5.23 25.64
CA SER A 174 7.79 5.15 27.10
C SER A 174 9.00 5.73 27.85
N HIS A 175 10.22 5.44 27.39
CA HIS A 175 11.45 6.00 27.96
C HIS A 175 11.52 7.51 27.86
N VAL A 176 11.05 8.11 26.75
CA VAL A 176 11.00 9.57 26.58
C VAL A 176 9.74 10.22 27.15
N GLY A 177 8.90 9.45 27.88
CA GLY A 177 7.69 9.92 28.56
C GLY A 177 6.46 10.09 27.68
N LEU A 178 6.59 9.94 26.36
CA LEU A 178 5.50 10.19 25.40
C LEU A 178 4.41 9.11 25.41
N MET A 179 4.66 7.97 26.06
CA MET A 179 3.72 6.86 26.17
C MET A 179 3.69 6.30 27.60
N LYS A 180 2.50 5.95 28.10
CA LYS A 180 2.31 5.25 29.37
C LYS A 180 1.03 4.42 29.33
N ASP A 181 1.04 3.24 29.94
CA ASP A 181 -0.13 2.36 30.06
C ASP A 181 -0.83 2.07 28.70
N GLY A 182 -0.03 1.93 27.64
CA GLY A 182 -0.56 1.67 26.29
C GLY A 182 -1.15 2.89 25.58
N LYS A 183 -1.05 4.10 26.15
CA LYS A 183 -1.61 5.33 25.60
C LYS A 183 -0.54 6.38 25.34
N MET A 184 -0.70 7.13 24.25
CA MET A 184 0.12 8.31 23.96
C MET A 184 -0.31 9.47 24.85
N HIS A 185 0.65 10.12 25.48
CA HIS A 185 0.43 11.32 26.28
C HIS A 185 0.56 12.56 25.39
N VAL A 186 -0.49 12.86 24.63
CA VAL A 186 -0.49 13.95 23.63
C VAL A 186 -0.08 15.30 24.23
N ASN A 187 -0.55 15.64 25.43
CA ASN A 187 -0.17 16.89 26.09
C ASN A 187 1.36 16.99 26.34
N GLN A 188 2.03 15.88 26.66
CA GLN A 188 3.48 15.88 26.83
C GLN A 188 4.22 16.00 25.49
N ILE A 189 3.62 15.52 24.40
CA ILE A 189 4.12 15.74 23.04
C ILE A 189 4.01 17.24 22.72
N GLU A 190 2.86 17.86 22.99
CA GLU A 190 2.63 19.28 22.77
C GLU A 190 3.59 20.16 23.58
N ASP A 191 3.77 19.87 24.86
CA ASP A 191 4.70 20.62 25.73
C ASP A 191 6.15 20.54 25.21
N LYS A 192 6.59 19.34 24.83
CA LYS A 192 7.95 19.12 24.33
C LYS A 192 8.15 19.76 22.95
N LEU A 193 7.14 19.69 22.08
CA LEU A 193 7.19 20.31 20.75
C LEU A 193 7.18 21.84 20.86
N SER A 194 6.35 22.42 21.74
CA SER A 194 6.32 23.85 22.04
C SER A 194 7.67 24.34 22.54
N SER A 195 8.30 23.62 23.46
CA SER A 195 9.64 23.95 23.94
C SER A 195 10.69 23.97 22.82
N MET A 196 10.67 22.99 21.91
CA MET A 196 11.59 22.97 20.77
C MET A 196 11.34 24.14 19.81
N ILE A 197 10.06 24.46 19.55
CA ILE A 197 9.66 25.58 18.69
C ILE A 197 10.14 26.91 19.28
N ASP A 198 10.04 27.10 20.59
CA ASP A 198 10.47 28.34 21.25
C ASP A 198 12.00 28.50 21.18
N THR A 199 12.76 27.42 21.35
CA THR A 199 14.22 27.45 21.14
C THR A 199 14.58 27.76 19.68
N ILE A 200 13.87 27.17 18.72
CA ILE A 200 14.07 27.46 17.29
C ILE A 200 13.81 28.94 17.00
N ARG A 201 12.75 29.52 17.56
CA ARG A 201 12.45 30.95 17.40
C ARG A 201 13.54 31.83 18.00
N LEU A 202 13.98 31.53 19.21
CA LEU A 202 15.07 32.24 19.88
C LEU A 202 16.34 32.22 19.02
N CYS A 203 16.77 31.04 18.56
CA CYS A 203 17.95 30.92 17.71
C CYS A 203 17.79 31.64 16.37
N ALA A 204 16.59 31.65 15.81
CA ALA A 204 16.30 32.38 14.57
C ALA A 204 16.40 33.89 14.79
N ASP A 205 15.87 34.42 15.89
CA ASP A 205 15.93 35.84 16.22
C ASP A 205 17.39 36.30 16.40
N GLU A 206 18.22 35.53 17.12
CA GLU A 206 19.66 35.80 17.28
C GLU A 206 20.43 35.74 15.96
N ALA A 207 20.13 34.74 15.13
CA ALA A 207 20.79 34.58 13.83
C ALA A 207 20.44 35.71 12.86
N ASN A 208 19.17 36.15 12.86
CA ASN A 208 18.63 37.17 11.97
C ASN A 208 19.08 38.60 12.28
N GLU A 209 19.82 38.82 13.38
CA GLU A 209 20.56 40.07 13.58
C GLU A 209 21.65 40.31 12.53
N ASN A 210 22.06 39.25 11.81
CA ASN A 210 23.00 39.34 10.70
C ASN A 210 22.29 39.39 9.34
N THR A 211 22.83 40.16 8.40
CA THR A 211 22.28 40.27 7.04
C THR A 211 22.99 39.38 6.01
N ASN A 212 24.12 38.76 6.37
CA ASN A 212 24.83 37.82 5.51
C ASN A 212 24.29 36.40 5.73
N GLU A 213 23.69 35.82 4.70
CA GLU A 213 23.04 34.51 4.73
C GLU A 213 23.95 33.36 5.23
N CYS A 214 25.25 33.39 4.91
CA CYS A 214 26.21 32.38 5.38
C CYS A 214 26.46 32.50 6.89
N VAL A 215 26.45 33.72 7.43
CA VAL A 215 26.61 33.97 8.86
C VAL A 215 25.32 33.63 9.62
N VAL A 216 24.16 33.96 9.06
CA VAL A 216 22.84 33.63 9.65
C VAL A 216 22.71 32.13 9.84
N VAL A 217 22.93 31.32 8.79
CA VAL A 217 22.77 29.87 8.91
C VAL A 217 23.81 29.23 9.83
N GLY A 218 25.05 29.77 9.85
CA GLY A 218 26.10 29.33 10.76
C GLY A 218 25.72 29.55 12.23
N LYS A 219 25.31 30.78 12.57
CA LYS A 219 24.89 31.14 13.93
C LYS A 219 23.65 30.39 14.38
N PHE A 220 22.67 30.22 13.49
CA PHE A 220 21.46 29.46 13.78
C PHE A 220 21.81 28.00 14.15
N GLY A 221 22.67 27.37 13.36
CA GLY A 221 23.14 26.00 13.63
C GLY A 221 23.97 25.87 14.91
N GLU A 222 24.81 26.86 15.22
CA GLU A 222 25.56 26.92 16.49
C GLU A 222 24.63 27.04 17.69
N CYS A 223 23.65 27.95 17.65
CA CYS A 223 22.68 28.14 18.73
C CYS A 223 21.82 26.88 18.98
N LEU A 224 21.34 26.20 17.92
CA LEU A 224 20.58 24.95 18.09
C LEU A 224 21.42 23.88 18.81
N LYS A 225 22.69 23.74 18.41
CA LYS A 225 23.62 22.79 19.02
C LYS A 225 23.90 23.11 20.49
N GLU A 226 23.99 24.39 20.86
CA GLU A 226 24.16 24.81 22.26
C GLU A 226 22.93 24.52 23.13
N ASN A 227 21.76 24.39 22.52
CA ASN A 227 20.49 24.08 23.18
C ASN A 227 20.04 22.61 23.00
N ASP A 228 20.98 21.71 22.65
CA ASP A 228 20.75 20.27 22.50
C ASP A 228 19.64 19.88 21.48
N LEU A 229 19.52 20.65 20.39
CA LEU A 229 18.62 20.39 19.25
C LEU A 229 19.36 19.89 18.00
#